data_AF-A0A7Y4YLN5-F1
#
_entry.id   AF-A0A7Y4YLN5-F1
#
_cell.length_a   1.000
_cell.length_b   1.000
_cell.length_c   1.000
_cell.angle_alpha   90.00
_cell.angle_beta   90.00
_cell.angle_gamma   90.00
#
_symmetry.space_group_name_H-M   'P 1'
#
loop_
_entity.id
_entity.type
_entity.pdbx_description
1 polymer ?
#
loop_
_entity_poly.entity_id
_entity_poly.type
_entity_poly.pdbx_seq_one_letter_code
_entity_poly.pdbx_strand_id
1 'polypeptide(L)' 'MNAKARHVPGDFSDLRGDIFMTNLDGVFSCGDTKQGASLIVWAIAEGRKMAAGVDKYLQAGKSAKKSAS' A
#
# COMPACT_ATOMS: atom_id res chain seq x y z
N MET A 1 12.62 -7.21 26.10
CA MET A 1 11.48 -7.93 25.48
C MET A 1 11.05 -7.13 24.26
N ASN A 2 11.63 -7.36 23.07
CA ASN A 2 11.26 -6.62 21.87
C ASN A 2 10.64 -7.58 20.87
N ALA A 3 9.34 -7.41 20.65
CA ALA A 3 8.58 -8.15 19.66
C ALA A 3 9.10 -7.77 18.27
N LYS A 4 10.04 -8.57 17.74
CA LYS A 4 10.20 -8.62 16.29
C LYS A 4 8.83 -8.97 15.72
N ALA A 5 8.31 -8.10 14.84
CA ALA A 5 7.20 -8.44 13.96
C ALA A 5 7.54 -9.80 13.35
N ARG A 6 6.86 -10.85 13.82
CA ARG A 6 7.04 -12.19 13.29
C ARG A 6 6.40 -12.12 11.93
N HIS A 7 7.20 -12.28 10.88
CA HIS A 7 6.69 -12.44 9.53
C HIS A 7 5.68 -13.58 9.53
N VAL A 8 4.40 -13.23 9.49
CA VAL A 8 3.30 -14.20 9.41
C VAL A 8 3.04 -14.42 7.93
N PRO A 9 3.02 -15.66 7.43
CA PRO A 9 2.63 -15.92 6.05
C PRO A 9 1.23 -15.36 5.78
N GLY A 10 1.11 -14.39 4.87
CA GLY A 10 -0.13 -13.67 4.59
C GLY A 10 -0.28 -12.31 5.31
N ASP A 11 0.66 -11.95 6.19
CA ASP A 11 0.82 -10.61 6.76
C ASP A 11 1.73 -9.77 5.87
N PHE A 12 1.12 -8.80 5.19
CA PHE A 12 1.79 -7.88 4.26
C PHE A 12 2.10 -6.53 4.95
N SER A 13 1.99 -6.47 6.27
CA SER A 13 2.31 -5.29 7.07
C SER A 13 3.67 -4.71 6.76
N ASP A 14 4.63 -5.60 6.49
CA ASP A 14 6.05 -5.31 6.35
C ASP A 14 6.40 -4.89 4.91
N LEU A 15 5.49 -5.10 3.96
CA LEU A 15 5.63 -4.69 2.55
C LEU A 15 4.96 -3.35 2.26
N ARG A 16 4.30 -2.72 3.25
CA ARG A 16 3.51 -1.49 3.07
C ARG A 16 4.30 -0.33 2.47
N GLY A 17 5.61 -0.27 2.72
CA GLY A 17 6.49 0.78 2.17
C GLY A 17 6.64 0.73 0.63
N ASP A 18 6.61 -0.47 0.04
CA ASP A 18 6.91 -0.66 -1.38
C ASP A 18 5.66 -0.70 -2.28
N ILE A 19 4.47 -0.90 -1.69
CA ILE A 19 3.21 -1.07 -2.43
C ILE A 19 2.26 0.13 -2.35
N PHE A 20 2.67 1.24 -1.71
CA PHE A 20 1.87 2.48 -1.61
C PHE A 20 0.51 2.30 -0.88
N MET A 21 0.39 1.24 -0.05
CA MET A 21 -0.81 1.00 0.75
C MET A 21 -0.78 1.85 2.01
N THR A 22 -1.91 2.46 2.33
CA THR A 22 -2.10 3.24 3.56
C THR A 22 -2.20 2.33 4.78
N ASN A 23 -2.47 2.91 5.95
CA ASN A 23 -2.81 2.14 7.14
C ASN A 23 -4.15 1.40 7.01
N LEU A 24 -5.02 1.81 6.07
CA LEU A 24 -6.27 1.14 5.77
C LEU A 24 -6.04 0.04 4.71
N ASP A 25 -6.46 -1.17 5.03
CA ASP A 25 -6.30 -2.34 4.16
C ASP A 25 -7.08 -2.19 2.85
N GLY A 26 -6.36 -2.32 1.72
CA GLY A 26 -6.93 -2.14 0.39
C GLY A 26 -7.11 -0.68 -0.05
N VAL A 27 -6.60 0.29 0.72
CA VAL A 27 -6.60 1.71 0.34
C VAL A 27 -5.16 2.15 0.05
N PHE A 28 -4.96 2.77 -1.12
CA PHE A 28 -3.65 3.14 -1.64
C PHE A 28 -3.61 4.63 -1.96
N SER A 29 -2.43 5.25 -1.86
CA SER A 29 -2.24 6.67 -2.13
C SER A 29 -0.84 6.95 -2.70
N CYS A 30 -0.75 7.85 -3.68
CA CYS A 30 0.50 8.27 -4.33
C CYS A 30 0.44 9.73 -4.77
N GLY A 31 1.58 10.32 -5.11
CA GLY A 31 1.64 11.72 -5.56
C GLY A 31 1.28 12.69 -4.43
N ASP A 32 0.52 13.73 -4.76
CA ASP A 32 0.28 14.85 -3.85
C ASP A 32 -0.46 14.44 -2.56
N THR A 33 -1.31 13.41 -2.64
CA THR A 33 -2.08 12.90 -1.49
C THR A 33 -1.24 12.09 -0.50
N LYS A 34 -0.02 11.71 -0.87
CA LYS A 34 0.88 10.90 -0.04
C LYS A 34 1.88 11.76 0.73
N GLN A 35 2.44 12.78 0.09
CA GLN A 35 3.60 13.52 0.61
C GLN A 35 3.54 15.05 0.38
N GLY A 36 2.40 15.57 -0.09
CA GLY A 36 2.24 16.97 -0.45
C GLY A 36 2.70 17.27 -1.88
N ALA A 37 2.76 18.56 -2.23
CA ALA A 37 3.00 19.01 -3.61
C ALA A 37 4.21 18.32 -4.26
N SER A 38 3.96 17.68 -5.41
CA SER A 38 4.93 16.90 -6.16
C SER A 38 4.98 17.33 -7.62
N LEU A 39 6.10 17.03 -8.31
CA LEU A 39 6.15 17.25 -9.76
C LEU A 39 5.28 16.20 -10.46
N ILE A 40 4.64 16.59 -11.57
CA ILE A 40 3.80 15.70 -12.39
C ILE A 40 4.51 14.38 -12.74
N VAL A 41 5.80 14.43 -13.08
CA VAL A 41 6.60 13.25 -13.43
C VAL A 41 6.81 12.30 -12.25
N TRP A 42 6.95 12.83 -11.04
CA TRP A 42 7.08 12.03 -9.83
C TRP A 42 5.75 11.37 -9.47
N ALA A 43 4.65 12.12 -9.54
CA ALA A 43 3.30 11.57 -9.34
C ALA A 43 3.01 10.41 -10.31
N ILE A 44 3.40 10.54 -11.58
CA ILE A 44 3.26 9.46 -12.59
C ILE A 44 4.13 8.24 -12.21
N ALA A 45 5.40 8.46 -11.87
CA ALA A 45 6.30 7.38 -11.52
C ALA A 45 5.84 6.60 -10.28
N GLU A 46 5.34 7.31 -9.26
CA GLU A 46 4.74 6.70 -8.07
C GLU A 46 3.43 5.99 -8.39
N GLY A 47 2.56 6.59 -9.21
CA GLY A 47 1.31 5.96 -9.63
C GLY A 47 1.51 4.61 -10.32
N ARG A 48 2.56 4.48 -11.13
CA ARG A 48 2.93 3.19 -11.75
C ARG A 48 3.35 2.13 -10.74
N LYS A 49 4.11 2.53 -9.70
CA LYS A 49 4.52 1.62 -8.62
C LYS A 49 3.32 1.21 -7.76
N MET A 50 2.43 2.16 -7.45
CA MET A 50 1.18 1.91 -6.75
C MET A 50 0.30 0.92 -7.52
N ALA A 51 0.15 1.09 -8.84
CA ALA A 51 -0.62 0.17 -9.68
C ALA A 51 -0.09 -1.27 -9.61
N ALA A 52 1.23 -1.47 -9.62
CA ALA A 52 1.84 -2.79 -9.43
C ALA A 52 1.59 -3.36 -8.03
N GLY A 53 1.52 -2.51 -7.01
CA GLY A 53 1.14 -2.90 -5.64
C GLY A 53 -0.33 -3.34 -5.55
N VAL A 54 -1.24 -2.59 -6.17
CA VAL A 54 -2.67 -2.91 -6.25
C VAL A 54 -2.89 -4.23 -6.98
N ASP A 55 -2.21 -4.44 -8.12
CA ASP A 55 -2.30 -5.68 -8.89
C ASP A 55 -1.88 -6.90 -8.05
N LYS A 56 -0.74 -6.83 -7.34
CA LYS A 56 -0.30 -7.89 -6.41
C LYS A 56 -1.30 -8.15 -5.29
N TYR A 57 -1.91 -7.09 -4.75
CA TYR A 57 -2.94 -7.22 -3.71
C TYR A 57 -4.16 -7.99 -4.22
N LEU A 58 -4.63 -7.67 -5.43
CA LEU A 58 -5.76 -8.34 -6.06
C LEU A 58 -5.43 -9.79 -6.46
N GLN A 59 -4.24 -10.05 -7.00
CA GLN A 59 -3.78 -11.41 -7.33
C GLN A 59 -3.67 -12.32 -6.10
N ALA A 60 -3.44 -11.75 -4.92
CA ALA A 60 -3.50 -12.48 -3.65
C ALA A 60 -4.94 -12.81 -3.19
N GLY A 61 -5.96 -12.54 -4.03
CA GLY A 61 -7.37 -12.80 -3.73
C GLY A 61 -7.97 -11.84 -2.70
N LYS A 62 -7.31 -10.71 -2.43
CA LYS A 62 -7.74 -9.75 -1.42
C LYS A 62 -8.63 -8.66 -2.03
N SER A 63 -9.47 -8.09 -1.17
CA SER A 63 -10.33 -6.96 -1.48
C SER A 63 -10.37 -6.03 -0.29
N ALA A 64 -10.65 -4.74 -0.54
CA ALA A 64 -10.70 -3.74 0.52
C ALA A 64 -11.67 -4.17 1.63
N LYS A 65 -11.21 -4.09 2.88
CA LYS A 65 -12.07 -4.41 4.02
C LYS A 65 -13.20 -3.41 4.09
N LYS A 66 -14.43 -3.92 4.23
CA LYS A 66 -15.58 -3.08 4.53
C LYS A 66 -15.29 -2.35 5.84
N SER A 67 -15.40 -1.02 5.85
CA SER A 67 -15.34 -0.27 7.11
C SER A 67 -16.44 -0.80 8.02
N ALA A 68 -16.06 -1.25 9.21
CA ALA A 68 -17.03 -1.64 10.24
C ALA A 68 -17.92 -0.41 10.49
N SER A 69 -19.22 -0.58 10.22
CA SER A 69 -20.25 0.40 10.57
C SER A 69 -20.67 0.22 12.02
#